data_AF-S5NE73-F1
#
_entry.id   AF-S5NE73-F1
#
_cell.length_a   1.000
_cell.length_b   1.000
_cell.length_c   1.000
_cell.angle_alpha   90.00
_cell.angle_beta   90.00
_cell.angle_gamma   90.00
#
_symmetry.space_group_name_H-M   'P 1'
#
loop_
_entity.id
_entity.type
_entity.pdbx_description
1 polymer ?
#
loop_
_entity_poly.entity_id
_entity_poly.type
_entity_poly.pdbx_seq_one_letter_code
_entity_poly.pdbx_strand_id
1 'polypeptide(L)' 'MFERLRTLRYLKMYPDPQGVSIGYSGVAARIARVHQYGLRDQVGPGAIAKYPQRELLGISAADERLIYNAVINSLGSAGK' A
#
# COMPACT_ATOMS: atom_id res chain seq x y z
N MET A 1 4.71 1.09 12.68
CA MET A 1 3.24 0.86 12.67
C MET A 1 2.80 0.06 11.44
N PHE A 2 3.00 0.55 10.21
CA PHE A 2 2.69 -0.22 8.99
C PHE A 2 3.41 -1.57 8.89
N GLU A 3 4.59 -1.71 9.49
CA GLU A 3 5.31 -2.99 9.60
C GLU A 3 4.49 -4.09 10.28
N ARG A 4 3.59 -3.75 11.22
CA ARG A 4 2.66 -4.74 11.81
C ARG A 4 1.45 -4.95 10.91
N LEU A 5 0.94 -3.89 10.28
CA LEU A 5 -0.22 -3.98 9.39
C LEU A 5 0.03 -4.88 8.18
N ARG A 6 1.25 -4.90 7.61
CA ARG A 6 1.57 -5.78 6.46
C ARG A 6 1.51 -7.28 6.75
N THR A 7 1.32 -7.70 8.00
CA THR A 7 1.27 -9.13 8.36
C THR A 7 -0.07 -9.76 7.97
N LEU A 8 -0.08 -11.08 7.75
CA LEU A 8 -1.30 -11.85 7.41
C LEU A 8 -2.43 -11.72 8.45
N ARG A 9 -2.10 -11.29 9.68
CA ARG A 9 -3.10 -10.99 10.69
C ARG A 9 -4.01 -9.84 10.28
N TYR A 10 -3.47 -8.81 9.63
CA TYR A 10 -4.20 -7.57 9.34
C TYR A 10 -4.40 -7.32 7.84
N LEU A 11 -3.42 -7.64 6.98
CA LEU A 11 -3.54 -7.55 5.53
C LEU A 11 -4.25 -8.81 5.02
N LYS A 12 -5.44 -8.61 4.45
CA LYS A 12 -6.32 -9.68 3.97
C LYS A 12 -6.51 -9.59 2.47
N MET A 13 -6.66 -10.76 1.86
CA MET A 13 -7.00 -10.92 0.47
C MET A 13 -8.49 -11.24 0.35
N TYR A 14 -9.15 -10.61 -0.60
CA TYR A 14 -10.56 -10.77 -0.91
C TYR A 14 -10.69 -11.09 -2.41
N PRO A 15 -10.70 -12.38 -2.76
CA PRO A 15 -10.93 -12.79 -4.14
C PRO A 15 -12.42 -12.67 -4.50
N ASP A 16 -12.69 -12.31 -5.75
CA ASP A 16 -14.02 -12.28 -6.35
C ASP A 16 -13.94 -12.72 -7.83
N PRO A 17 -15.07 -12.96 -8.53
CA PRO A 17 -15.05 -13.41 -9.93
C PRO A 17 -14.39 -12.43 -10.92
N GLN A 18 -14.24 -11.15 -10.56
CA GLN A 18 -13.62 -10.11 -11.39
C GLN A 18 -12.13 -9.88 -11.04
N GLY A 19 -11.64 -10.46 -9.95
CA GLY A 19 -10.23 -10.38 -9.58
C GLY A 19 -9.98 -10.56 -8.09
N VAL A 20 -8.97 -9.85 -7.60
CA VAL A 20 -8.53 -9.94 -6.21
C VAL A 20 -8.27 -8.54 -5.67
N SER A 21 -8.87 -8.23 -4.52
CA SER A 21 -8.51 -7.05 -3.75
C SER A 21 -7.72 -7.43 -2.50
N ILE A 22 -6.77 -6.59 -2.11
CA ILE A 22 -5.94 -6.79 -0.91
C ILE A 22 -6.04 -5.53 -0.07
N GLY A 23 -6.31 -5.69 1.22
CA GLY A 23 -6.47 -4.55 2.10
C GLY A 23 -6.70 -4.91 3.55
N TYR A 24 -7.21 -3.92 4.29
CA TYR A 24 -7.50 -4.03 5.71
C TYR A 24 -9.01 -3.92 5.92
N SER A 25 -9.51 -4.43 7.05
CA SER A 25 -10.90 -4.24 7.47
C SER A 25 -11.01 -3.66 8.88
N GLY A 26 -12.21 -3.17 9.24
CA GLY A 26 -12.53 -2.67 10.58
C GLY A 26 -11.53 -1.63 11.11
N VAL A 27 -11.08 -1.83 12.35
CA VAL A 27 -10.14 -0.92 13.02
C VAL A 27 -8.81 -0.84 12.27
N ALA A 28 -8.29 -1.95 11.72
CA ALA A 28 -7.04 -1.92 10.95
C ALA A 28 -7.16 -1.03 9.70
N ALA A 29 -8.30 -1.06 9.01
CA ALA A 29 -8.58 -0.17 7.88
C ALA A 29 -8.65 1.29 8.29
N ARG A 30 -9.32 1.58 9.43
CA ARG A 30 -9.41 2.93 9.98
C ARG A 30 -8.02 3.48 10.27
N ILE A 31 -7.19 2.73 10.99
CA ILE A 31 -5.85 3.20 11.35
C ILE A 31 -4.97 3.34 10.10
N ALA A 32 -5.01 2.38 9.17
CA ALA A 32 -4.30 2.48 7.89
C ALA A 32 -4.68 3.76 7.12
N ARG A 33 -5.98 4.07 7.03
CA ARG A 33 -6.49 5.28 6.37
C ARG A 33 -6.01 6.56 7.05
N VAL A 34 -6.14 6.64 8.37
CA VAL A 34 -5.69 7.80 9.15
C VAL A 34 -4.22 8.07 8.89
N HIS A 35 -3.40 7.03 8.99
CA HIS A 35 -1.96 7.16 8.85
C HIS A 35 -1.50 7.37 7.40
N GLN A 36 -2.22 6.83 6.42
CA GLN A 36 -1.89 7.04 5.00
C GLN A 36 -2.16 8.48 4.58
N TYR A 37 -3.35 8.99 4.92
CA TYR A 37 -3.81 10.32 4.50
C TYR A 37 -3.54 11.44 5.50
N GLY A 38 -2.81 11.17 6.59
CA GLY A 38 -2.47 12.19 7.58
C GLY A 38 -3.67 12.79 8.31
N LEU A 39 -4.68 11.95 8.60
CA LEU A 39 -5.90 12.38 9.28
C LEU A 39 -5.68 12.54 10.79
N ARG A 40 -6.72 13.03 11.48
CA ARG A 40 -6.75 13.10 12.93
C ARG A 40 -7.29 11.81 13.52
N ASP A 41 -6.73 11.38 14.65
CA ASP A 41 -7.27 10.27 15.43
C ASP A 41 -7.08 10.51 16.94
N GLN A 42 -7.87 9.80 17.73
CA GLN A 42 -7.78 9.82 19.17
C GLN A 42 -6.65 8.89 19.64
N VAL A 43 -5.64 9.46 20.29
CA VAL A 43 -4.46 8.72 20.80
C VAL A 43 -4.56 8.38 22.29
N GLY A 44 -5.57 8.92 22.96
CA GLY A 44 -5.92 8.67 24.35
C GLY A 44 -7.20 9.40 24.76
N PRO A 45 -7.73 9.21 25.97
CA PRO A 45 -8.92 9.92 26.45
C PRO A 45 -8.74 11.44 26.29
N GLY A 46 -9.59 12.09 25.50
CA GLY A 46 -9.52 13.53 25.21
C GLY A 46 -8.35 14.01 24.34
N ALA A 47 -7.40 13.14 23.97
CA ALA A 47 -6.20 13.51 23.22
C ALA A 47 -6.34 13.16 21.73
N ILE A 48 -6.31 14.17 20.85
CA ILE A 48 -6.38 14.02 19.39
C ILE A 48 -5.05 14.44 18.77
N ALA A 49 -4.46 13.58 17.95
CA ALA A 49 -3.26 13.88 17.18
C ALA A 49 -3.58 13.92 15.67
N LYS A 50 -2.92 14.82 14.93
CA LYS A 50 -2.88 14.78 13.46
C LYS A 50 -1.63 14.03 13.03
N TYR A 51 -1.78 13.03 12.17
CA TYR A 51 -0.64 12.29 11.65
C TYR A 51 -0.02 12.98 10.42
N PRO A 52 1.29 12.83 10.19
CA PRO A 52 1.87 13.20 8.90
C PRO A 52 1.31 12.28 7.82
N GLN A 53 0.96 12.87 6.68
CA GLN A 53 0.56 12.12 5.49
C GLN A 53 1.77 11.34 4.96
N ARG A 54 1.53 10.11 4.47
CA ARG A 54 2.55 9.30 3.81
C ARG A 54 2.38 9.40 2.31
N GLU A 55 3.19 10.26 1.71
CA GLU A 55 3.23 10.40 0.26
C GLU A 55 3.72 9.08 -0.35
N LEU A 56 3.01 8.63 -1.39
CA LEU A 56 3.49 7.51 -2.20
C LEU A 56 4.57 8.08 -3.12
N LEU A 57 5.76 7.48 -3.08
CA LEU A 57 6.76 7.72 -4.10
C LEU A 57 6.19 7.15 -5.40
N GLY A 58 5.80 8.04 -6.31
CA GLY A 58 5.30 7.66 -7.61
C GLY A 58 6.41 7.10 -8.49
N ILE A 59 6.01 6.36 -9.52
CA ILE A 59 6.90 5.98 -10.61
C ILE A 59 7.01 7.19 -11.53
N SER A 60 8.21 7.74 -11.68
CA SER A 60 8.43 8.80 -12.68
C SER A 60 8.36 8.21 -14.09
N ALA A 61 8.17 9.06 -15.10
CA ALA A 61 8.24 8.61 -16.49
C ALA A 61 9.60 7.97 -16.84
N ALA A 62 10.68 8.31 -16.12
CA ALA A 62 11.98 7.66 -16.28
C ALA A 62 11.96 6.24 -15.68
N ASP A 63 11.42 6.10 -14.46
CA ASP A 63 11.26 4.80 -13.79
C ASP A 63 10.37 3.86 -14.60
N GLU A 64 9.29 4.37 -15.19
CA GLU A 64 8.38 3.60 -16.04
C GLU A 64 9.10 3.04 -17.28
N ARG A 65 9.91 3.87 -17.95
CA ARG A 65 10.73 3.43 -19.08
C ARG A 65 11.77 2.39 -18.67
N LEU A 66 12.38 2.54 -17.51
CA LEU A 66 13.33 1.56 -16.98
C LEU A 66 12.65 0.21 -16.70
N ILE A 67 11.48 0.22 -16.06
CA ILE A 67 10.69 -0.99 -15.79
C ILE A 67 10.30 -1.65 -17.12
N TYR A 68 9.80 -0.88 -18.09
CA TYR A 68 9.38 -1.41 -19.38
C TYR A 68 10.53 -2.10 -20.13
N ASN A 69 11.69 -1.43 -20.20
CA ASN A 69 12.88 -1.99 -20.83
C ASN A 69 13.38 -3.24 -20.09
N ALA A 70 13.37 -3.24 -18.76
CA ALA A 70 13.77 -4.40 -17.96
C ALA A 70 12.87 -5.62 -18.23
N VAL A 71 11.56 -5.41 -18.27
CA VAL A 71 10.58 -6.46 -18.57
C VAL A 71 10.79 -7.00 -19.99
N ILE A 72 10.86 -6.14 -21.02
CA ILE A 72 11.08 -6.57 -22.40
C ILE A 72 12.39 -7.36 -22.54
N ASN A 73 13.49 -6.86 -21.97
CA ASN A 73 14.78 -7.52 -22.06
C ASN A 73 14.75 -8.91 -21.40
N SER A 74 14.05 -9.06 -20.27
CA SER A 74 13.88 -10.36 -19.59
C SER A 74 13.11 -11.38 -20.43
N LEU A 75 12.15 -10.93 -21.25
CA LEU A 75 11.40 -11.79 -22.16
C LEU A 75 12.23 -12.20 -23.37
N GLY A 76 13.07 -11.30 -23.90
CA GLY A 76 13.98 -11.58 -25.01
C GLY A 76 15.08 -12.59 -24.65
N SER A 77 15.53 -12.62 -23.39
CA SER A 77 16.50 -13.61 -22.89
C SER A 77 15.90 -15.00 -22.62
N ALA A 78 14.58 -15.13 -22.51
CA ALA A 78 13.90 -16.41 -22.25
C ALA A 78 13.67 -17.24 -23.54
N GLY A 79 13.98 -16.68 -24.71
CA GLY A 79 13.87 -17.35 -26.02
C GLY A 79 15.18 -17.90 -26.57
N LYS A 80 16.25 -17.94 -25.77
CA LYS A 80 17.53 -18.59 -26.12
C LYS A 80 17.80 -19.76 -25.19
#